data_AF-A0A5C7P0M5-F1
#
_entry.id   AF-A0A5C7P0M5-F1
#
_cell.length_a   1.000
_cell.length_b   1.000
_cell.length_c   1.000
_cell.angle_alpha   90.00
_cell.angle_beta   90.00
_cell.angle_gamma   90.00
#
_symmetry.space_group_name_H-M   'P 1'
#
loop_
_entity.id
_entity.type
_entity.pdbx_description
1 polymer ?
#
loop_
_entity_poly.entity_id
_entity_poly.type
_entity_poly.pdbx_seq_one_letter_code
_entity_poly.pdbx_strand_id
1 'polypeptide(L)' 'MVEAIRSYHARRGRLSPRQRDALVELGRLYDLAEAPDPLDLDANFGRHAPRVLEIGSGLGDAALLTAAEHPEWDYI' A
#
# COMPACT_ATOMS: atom_id res chain seq x y z
N MET A 1 -25.61 20.57 14.76
CA MET A 1 -25.44 19.20 14.21
C MET A 1 -23.94 19.03 14.04
N VAL A 2 -23.28 18.27 14.92
CA VAL A 2 -21.82 18.10 14.89
C VAL A 2 -21.51 17.16 13.73
N GLU A 3 -20.76 17.63 12.74
CA GLU A 3 -20.29 16.78 11.65
C GLU A 3 -19.26 15.79 12.22
N ALA A 4 -19.48 14.49 12.01
CA ALA A 4 -18.56 13.46 12.49
C ALA A 4 -17.20 13.62 11.83
N ILE A 5 -16.13 13.67 12.64
CA ILE A 5 -14.75 13.74 12.13
C ILE A 5 -14.49 12.46 11.32
N ARG A 6 -14.13 12.63 10.04
CA ARG A 6 -13.72 11.53 9.17
C ARG A 6 -12.20 11.39 9.25
N SER A 7 -11.72 10.21 9.63
CA SER A 7 -10.29 9.86 9.61
C SER A 7 -9.72 9.77 8.19
N TYR A 8 -10.58 9.71 7.17
CA TYR A 8 -10.21 9.61 5.77
C TYR A 8 -11.10 10.49 4.89
N HIS A 9 -10.46 11.34 4.08
CA HIS A 9 -11.09 12.09 3.01
C HIS A 9 -10.61 11.55 1.66
N ALA A 10 -11.51 10.92 0.91
CA ALA A 10 -11.19 10.43 -0.43
C ALA A 10 -10.71 11.58 -1.32
N ARG A 11 -9.48 11.50 -1.82
CA ARG A 11 -8.98 12.44 -2.82
C ARG A 11 -9.70 12.17 -4.14
N ARG A 12 -10.59 13.08 -4.54
CA ARG A 12 -11.18 13.11 -5.90
C ARG A 12 -10.19 13.70 -6.91
N GLY A 13 -8.93 13.25 -6.86
CA GLY A 13 -7.91 13.62 -7.84
C GLY A 13 -8.00 12.71 -9.06
N ARG A 14 -7.99 13.28 -10.26
CA ARG A 14 -7.95 12.50 -11.49
C ARG A 14 -6.53 11.95 -11.67
N LEU A 15 -6.39 10.63 -11.73
CA LEU A 15 -5.11 9.99 -12.06
C LEU A 15 -4.60 10.53 -13.41
N SER A 16 -3.32 10.85 -13.50
CA SER A 16 -2.67 11.12 -14.78
C SER A 16 -2.62 9.84 -15.62
N PRO A 17 -2.43 9.94 -16.96
CA PRO A 17 -2.22 8.76 -17.80
C PRO A 17 -1.08 7.88 -17.28
N ARG A 18 0.08 8.48 -16.97
CA ARG A 18 1.25 7.76 -16.44
C ARG A 18 0.95 7.05 -15.11
N GLN A 19 0.15 7.65 -14.23
CA GLN A 19 -0.24 7.00 -12.97
C GLN A 19 -1.16 5.79 -13.23
N ARG A 20 -2.08 5.88 -14.20
CA ARG A 20 -2.91 4.74 -14.58
C ARG A 20 -2.07 3.61 -15.16
N ASP A 21 -1.17 3.92 -16.08
CA ASP A 21 -0.32 2.91 -16.72
C ASP A 21 0.55 2.22 -15.67
N ALA A 22 1.17 2.98 -14.76
CA ALA A 22 1.95 2.43 -13.66
C ALA A 22 1.12 1.52 -12.75
N LEU A 23 -0.13 1.88 -12.41
CA LEU A 23 -1.00 1.01 -11.61
C LEU A 23 -1.32 -0.30 -12.33
N VAL A 24 -1.55 -0.26 -13.65
CA VAL A 24 -1.82 -1.46 -14.45
C VAL A 24 -0.59 -2.35 -14.55
N GLU A 25 0.57 -1.77 -14.82
CA GLU A 25 1.83 -2.51 -14.99
C GLU A 25 2.33 -3.09 -13.68
N LEU A 26 2.38 -2.27 -12.63
CA LEU A 26 2.95 -2.64 -11.33
C LEU A 26 1.95 -3.35 -10.42
N GLY A 27 0.63 -3.16 -10.61
CA GLY A 27 -0.39 -3.84 -9.82
C GLY A 27 -0.28 -5.36 -9.90
N ARG A 28 0.17 -5.91 -11.03
CA ARG A 28 0.43 -7.36 -11.19
C ARG A 28 1.51 -7.90 -10.26
N LEU A 29 2.41 -7.04 -9.79
CA LEU A 29 3.54 -7.43 -8.95
C LEU A 29 3.31 -7.11 -7.48
N TYR A 30 2.57 -6.03 -7.18
CA TYR A 30 2.52 -5.48 -5.83
C TYR A 30 1.10 -5.34 -5.25
N ASP A 31 0.04 -5.46 -6.05
CA ASP A 31 -1.31 -5.37 -5.54
C ASP A 31 -1.74 -6.69 -4.89
N LEU A 32 -2.44 -6.58 -3.76
CA LEU A 32 -2.95 -7.69 -2.97
C LEU A 32 -4.48 -7.81 -3.07
N ALA A 33 -5.14 -7.02 -3.91
CA ALA A 33 -6.59 -6.98 -4.05
C ALA A 33 -7.24 -8.33 -4.42
N GLU A 34 -6.51 -9.22 -5.11
CA GLU A 34 -6.98 -10.56 -5.49
C GLU A 34 -6.48 -11.68 -4.55
N ALA A 35 -5.75 -11.34 -3.50
CA ALA A 35 -5.23 -12.32 -2.57
C ALA A 35 -6.36 -12.91 -1.68
N PRO A 36 -6.24 -14.17 -1.24
CA PRO A 36 -7.23 -14.80 -0.37
C PRO A 36 -7.41 -14.05 0.96
N ASP A 37 -8.61 -14.17 1.55
CA ASP A 37 -8.92 -13.71 2.91
C ASP A 37 -9.11 -14.95 3.81
N PRO A 38 -8.29 -15.15 4.87
CA PRO A 38 -7.25 -14.25 5.36
C PRO A 38 -5.99 -14.21 4.49
N LEU A 39 -5.35 -13.04 4.48
CA LEU A 39 -4.12 -12.78 3.74
C LEU A 39 -2.94 -13.57 4.34
N ASP A 40 -2.29 -14.43 3.55
CA ASP A 40 -1.07 -15.13 3.94
C ASP A 40 0.17 -14.30 3.59
N LEU A 41 0.52 -13.39 4.51
CA LEU A 41 1.63 -12.48 4.34
C LEU A 41 2.99 -13.20 4.21
N ASP A 42 3.16 -14.38 4.79
CA ASP A 42 4.39 -15.15 4.64
C ASP A 42 4.52 -15.63 3.18
N ALA A 43 3.42 -16.11 2.60
CA ALA A 43 3.37 -16.51 1.20
C ALA A 43 3.54 -15.33 0.24
N ASN A 44 2.93 -14.17 0.54
CA ASN A 44 3.04 -12.97 -0.29
C ASN A 44 4.46 -12.39 -0.32
N PHE A 45 5.15 -12.33 0.82
CA PHE A 45 6.51 -11.81 0.92
C PHE A 45 7.60 -12.87 0.70
N GLY A 46 7.24 -14.16 0.70
CA GLY A 46 8.18 -15.28 0.57
C GLY A 46 9.10 -15.47 1.78
N ARG A 47 8.79 -14.82 2.91
CA ARG A 47 9.55 -14.87 4.16
C ARG A 47 8.65 -14.53 5.36
N HIS A 48 9.14 -14.85 6.55
CA HIS A 48 8.54 -14.42 7.81
C HIS A 48 9.43 -13.35 8.45
N ALA A 49 8.95 -12.11 8.51
CA ALA A 49 9.68 -10.93 8.99
C ALA A 49 8.74 -9.96 9.74
N PRO A 50 9.27 -8.99 10.52
CA PRO A 50 8.48 -7.89 11.05
C PRO A 50 7.77 -7.11 9.94
N ARG A 51 6.54 -6.66 10.19
CA ARG A 51 5.67 -6.03 9.17
C ARG A 51 5.15 -4.68 9.62
N VAL A 52 5.09 -3.75 8.68
CA VAL A 52 4.52 -2.42 8.85
C VAL A 52 3.35 -2.26 7.90
N LEU A 53 2.20 -1.80 8.42
CA LEU A 53 1.04 -1.40 7.62
C LEU A 53 0.89 0.12 7.67
N GLU A 54 0.99 0.79 6.51
CA GLU A 54 0.80 2.23 6.39
C GLU A 54 -0.59 2.58 5.84
N ILE A 55 -1.52 2.93 6.72
CA ILE A 55 -2.86 3.36 6.32
C ILE A 55 -2.81 4.82 5.83
N GLY A 56 -3.13 5.02 4.54
CA GLY A 56 -3.15 6.35 3.94
C GLY A 56 -1.78 6.85 3.48
N SER A 57 -0.96 5.95 2.94
CA SER A 57 0.43 6.18 2.49
C SER A 57 0.64 7.24 1.41
N GLY A 58 -0.43 7.81 0.86
CA GLY A 58 -0.33 8.89 -0.13
C GLY A 58 0.31 8.41 -1.43
N LEU A 59 1.53 8.88 -1.72
CA LEU A 59 2.33 8.41 -2.86
C LEU A 59 3.31 7.29 -2.48
N GLY A 60 3.43 6.95 -1.19
CA GLY A 60 4.29 5.89 -0.68
C GLY A 60 5.73 6.30 -0.39
N ASP A 61 6.08 7.60 -0.46
CA ASP A 61 7.47 8.07 -0.26
C ASP A 61 8.03 7.65 1.11
N ALA A 62 7.23 7.72 2.17
CA ALA A 62 7.63 7.32 3.51
C ALA A 62 7.85 5.80 3.64
N ALA A 63 6.88 5.00 3.16
CA ALA A 63 7.02 3.54 3.08
C ALA A 63 8.28 3.12 2.31
N LEU A 64 8.52 3.71 1.13
CA LEU A 64 9.68 3.38 0.29
C LEU A 64 11.02 3.73 0.96
N LEU A 65 11.10 4.92 1.58
CA LEU A 65 12.29 5.32 2.33
C LEU A 65 12.58 4.34 3.47
N THR A 66 11.56 4.06 4.29
CA THR A 66 11.72 3.20 5.47
C THR A 66 12.04 1.76 5.06
N ALA A 67 11.44 1.25 3.99
CA ALA A 67 11.74 -0.07 3.44
C ALA A 67 13.18 -0.19 2.91
N ALA A 68 13.73 0.90 2.36
CA ALA A 68 15.13 0.94 1.94
C ALA A 68 16.09 0.99 3.14
N GLU A 69 15.71 1.66 4.23
CA GLU A 69 16.48 1.72 5.48
C GLU A 69 16.42 0.42 6.30
N HIS A 70 15.31 -0.31 6.20
CA HIS A 70 15.05 -1.56 6.92
C HIS A 70 14.66 -2.71 5.98
N PRO A 71 15.59 -3.23 5.16
CA PRO A 71 15.31 -4.30 4.21
C PRO A 71 14.93 -5.63 4.87
N GLU A 72 15.17 -5.77 6.18
CA GLU A 72 14.75 -6.91 6.99
C GLU A 72 13.26 -6.87 7.38
N TRP A 73 12.53 -5.78 7.11
CA TRP A 73 11.09 -5.65 7.37
C TRP A 73 10.27 -5.66 6.06
N ASP A 74 9.00 -6.01 6.17
CA ASP A 74 8.02 -5.98 5.09
C ASP A 74 7.02 -4.82 5.27
N TYR A 75 6.60 -4.19 4.17
CA TYR A 75 5.74 -3.00 4.16
C TYR A 75 4.51 -3.22 3.31
N ILE A 76 3.34 -2.87 3.87
CA ILE A 76 2.01 -3.02 3.27
C ILE A 76 1.26 -1.69 3.37
#